data_AF-A0A7I9V8E5-F1
#
_entry.id   AF-A0A7I9V8E5-F1
#
_cell.length_a   1.000
_cell.length_b   1.000
_cell.length_c   1.000
_cell.angle_alpha   90.00
_cell.angle_beta   90.00
_cell.angle_gamma   90.00
#
_symmetry.space_group_name_H-M   'P 1'
#
loop_
_entity.id
_entity.type
_entity.pdbx_description
1 polymer ?
#
loop_
_entity_poly.entity_id
_entity_poly.type
_entity_poly.pdbx_seq_one_letter_code
_entity_poly.pdbx_strand_id
1 'polypeptide(L)'
;MLLLAIAVVFIGLGLKSVMDSGDDPAADLANAESSAPASPTPSAPATKTPTKQAPSTVADAADVGGICVYNVGTIAGLAAKTSTALTNAGFTVEATENYQTRSISENTIFYGAGQEAAARKVAESVPGGAAPSERPAAFTKCPDKLVVLVTSE
;
A
#
# COMPACT_ATOMS: atom_id res chain seq x y z
N MET A 1 12.86 -39.81 0.40
CA MET A 1 12.08 -40.12 -0.82
C MET A 1 10.64 -40.40 -0.40
N LEU A 2 9.70 -39.51 -0.72
CA LEU A 2 8.28 -39.88 -0.86
C LEU A 2 7.61 -38.83 -1.76
N LEU A 3 7.15 -39.28 -2.93
CA LEU A 3 6.38 -38.49 -3.91
C LEU A 3 4.93 -38.94 -3.82
N LEU A 4 3.97 -38.01 -3.79
CA LEU A 4 2.61 -38.11 -4.35
C LEU A 4 1.84 -36.80 -4.00
N ALA A 5 0.79 -36.36 -4.69
CA ALA A 5 0.57 -36.09 -6.12
C ALA A 5 -0.85 -35.47 -6.27
N ILE A 6 -1.03 -34.51 -7.20
CA ILE A 6 -2.34 -34.12 -7.81
C ILE A 6 -3.30 -33.38 -6.82
N ALA A 7 -4.02 -32.31 -7.16
CA ALA A 7 -4.72 -32.05 -8.41
C ALA A 7 -4.66 -30.59 -8.92
N VAL A 8 -4.54 -30.46 -10.25
CA VAL A 8 -4.95 -29.30 -11.04
C VAL A 8 -6.25 -29.65 -11.75
N VAL A 9 -7.39 -29.04 -11.42
CA VAL A 9 -8.53 -28.91 -12.37
C VAL A 9 -9.49 -27.78 -12.00
N PHE A 10 -10.16 -27.27 -13.05
CA PHE A 10 -11.35 -26.41 -13.10
C PHE A 10 -11.11 -24.91 -12.78
N ILE A 11 -11.77 -23.94 -13.44
CA ILE A 11 -12.62 -23.98 -14.66
C ILE A 11 -12.49 -22.64 -15.43
N GLY A 12 -12.77 -22.62 -16.74
CA GLY A 12 -12.84 -21.39 -17.56
C GLY A 12 -14.26 -20.98 -17.93
N LEU A 13 -14.38 -20.04 -18.88
CA LEU A 13 -15.59 -19.43 -19.48
C LEU A 13 -16.23 -18.24 -18.72
N GLY A 14 -16.27 -17.11 -19.43
CA GLY A 14 -16.97 -15.87 -19.08
C GLY A 14 -16.81 -14.82 -20.21
N LEU A 15 -17.49 -15.03 -21.34
CA LEU A 15 -17.45 -14.16 -22.53
C LEU A 15 -18.68 -13.23 -22.61
N LYS A 16 -18.58 -12.14 -23.42
CA LYS A 16 -19.62 -11.12 -23.77
C LYS A 16 -19.95 -10.07 -22.68
N SER A 17 -20.38 -8.83 -22.98
CA SER A 17 -20.51 -8.04 -24.24
C SER A 17 -20.69 -6.54 -23.85
N VAL A 18 -20.02 -5.56 -24.48
CA VAL A 18 -20.44 -4.72 -25.66
C VAL A 18 -21.46 -3.59 -25.35
N MET A 19 -21.17 -2.39 -25.89
CA MET A 19 -21.93 -1.11 -25.88
C MET A 19 -21.96 -0.37 -24.52
N ASP A 20 -21.92 0.97 -24.47
CA ASP A 20 -22.27 1.97 -25.49
C ASP A 20 -21.22 3.09 -25.66
N SER A 21 -21.23 3.78 -26.82
CA SER A 21 -20.34 4.91 -27.14
C SER A 21 -21.12 6.21 -27.21
N GLY A 22 -20.75 7.20 -26.39
CA GLY A 22 -21.28 8.57 -26.46
C GLY A 22 -20.15 9.58 -26.64
N ASP A 23 -20.00 10.07 -27.86
CA ASP A 23 -19.15 11.21 -28.26
C ASP A 23 -20.07 12.45 -28.45
N ASP A 24 -19.57 13.64 -28.15
CA ASP A 24 -20.32 14.91 -28.01
C ASP A 24 -21.04 15.38 -29.30
N PRO A 25 -22.02 16.32 -29.23
CA PRO A 25 -21.62 17.73 -29.37
C PRO A 25 -22.53 18.83 -28.76
N ALA A 26 -21.86 19.88 -28.25
CA ALA A 26 -22.16 21.32 -28.42
C ALA A 26 -23.41 22.02 -27.79
N ALA A 27 -23.13 23.27 -27.37
CA ALA A 27 -24.03 24.42 -27.19
C ALA A 27 -25.09 24.38 -26.06
N ASP A 28 -24.96 25.29 -25.09
CA ASP A 28 -25.65 26.58 -25.21
C ASP A 28 -24.88 27.70 -24.46
N LEU A 29 -25.16 28.97 -24.81
CA LEU A 29 -24.49 30.15 -24.24
C LEU A 29 -25.31 30.82 -23.13
N ALA A 30 -24.57 31.50 -22.24
CA ALA A 30 -24.97 32.73 -21.54
C ALA A 30 -26.32 32.78 -20.79
N ASN A 31 -26.24 33.11 -19.50
CA ASN A 31 -26.79 34.41 -19.08
C ASN A 31 -26.04 34.98 -17.87
N ALA A 32 -25.93 36.30 -17.80
CA ALA A 32 -25.22 37.03 -16.75
C ALA A 32 -26.19 37.84 -15.88
N GLU A 33 -25.88 37.99 -14.59
CA GLU A 33 -26.25 39.07 -13.63
C GLU A 33 -25.86 38.59 -12.21
N SER A 34 -25.61 39.40 -11.17
CA SER A 34 -25.09 40.77 -11.04
C SER A 34 -24.80 41.04 -9.53
N SER A 35 -23.90 41.98 -9.21
CA SER A 35 -23.81 42.72 -7.91
C SER A 35 -23.34 42.03 -6.59
N ALA A 36 -22.04 42.21 -6.28
CA ALA A 36 -21.39 42.77 -5.06
C ALA A 36 -22.15 42.96 -3.70
N PRO A 37 -21.45 43.27 -2.56
CA PRO A 37 -20.17 42.74 -2.03
C PRO A 37 -20.11 42.50 -0.48
N ALA A 38 -19.01 41.88 -0.01
CA ALA A 38 -18.33 42.03 1.30
C ALA A 38 -19.00 41.66 2.66
N SER A 39 -18.40 40.68 3.36
CA SER A 39 -17.75 40.87 4.69
C SER A 39 -16.97 39.62 5.15
N PRO A 40 -15.85 39.75 5.90
CA PRO A 40 -15.03 38.63 6.36
C PRO A 40 -15.32 38.21 7.82
N THR A 41 -15.28 36.90 8.11
CA THR A 41 -15.21 36.37 9.49
C THR A 41 -14.37 35.08 9.53
N PRO A 42 -13.45 34.90 10.50
CA PRO A 42 -12.48 33.79 10.47
C PRO A 42 -12.90 32.58 11.31
N SER A 43 -12.57 31.36 10.85
CA SER A 43 -12.06 30.29 11.71
C SER A 43 -11.44 29.11 10.93
N ALA A 44 -10.44 28.53 11.57
CA ALA A 44 -9.76 27.27 11.27
C ALA A 44 -10.71 26.04 11.36
N PRO A 45 -10.30 24.81 10.95
CA PRO A 45 -8.95 24.40 10.56
C PRO A 45 -8.81 23.89 9.12
N ALA A 46 -7.56 23.76 8.70
CA ALA A 46 -7.22 23.12 7.44
C ALA A 46 -7.64 21.64 7.46
N THR A 47 -8.81 21.34 6.90
CA THR A 47 -9.12 20.00 6.42
C THR A 47 -8.01 19.61 5.46
N LYS A 48 -7.19 18.63 5.86
CA LYS A 48 -6.21 18.03 4.97
C LYS A 48 -6.98 17.39 3.82
N THR A 49 -7.08 18.10 2.70
CA THR A 49 -7.53 17.54 1.43
C THR A 49 -6.72 16.27 1.20
N PRO A 50 -7.34 15.11 0.94
CA PRO A 50 -6.58 13.97 0.46
C PRO A 50 -5.96 14.41 -0.85
N THR A 51 -4.64 14.62 -0.87
CA THR A 51 -3.92 14.81 -2.13
C THR A 51 -4.21 13.55 -2.93
N LYS A 52 -5.00 13.71 -4.01
CA LYS A 52 -5.29 12.66 -4.97
C LYS A 52 -3.96 12.28 -5.63
N GLN A 53 -3.24 11.38 -4.97
CA GLN A 53 -1.96 10.88 -5.43
C GLN A 53 -2.21 10.32 -6.83
N ALA A 54 -1.39 10.73 -7.81
CA ALA A 54 -1.48 10.20 -9.16
C ALA A 54 -1.44 8.66 -9.08
N PRO A 55 -2.15 7.92 -9.95
CA PRO A 55 -2.19 6.47 -9.90
C PRO A 55 -0.77 5.92 -9.94
N SER A 56 -0.29 5.52 -8.76
CA SER A 56 1.03 4.94 -8.57
C SER A 56 1.04 3.64 -9.36
N THR A 57 1.86 3.60 -10.43
CA THR A 57 2.11 2.38 -11.19
C THR A 57 2.36 1.24 -10.20
N VAL A 58 1.65 0.13 -10.35
CA VAL A 58 1.82 -1.03 -9.46
C VAL A 58 3.26 -1.50 -9.64
N ALA A 59 4.09 -1.27 -8.61
CA ALA A 59 5.47 -1.69 -8.61
C ALA A 59 5.52 -3.22 -8.65
N ASP A 60 6.27 -3.75 -9.60
CA ASP A 60 6.59 -5.18 -9.63
C ASP A 60 7.48 -5.54 -8.43
N ALA A 61 7.48 -6.80 -7.98
CA ALA A 61 8.23 -7.21 -6.80
C ALA A 61 9.74 -6.93 -6.90
N ALA A 62 10.29 -6.91 -8.12
CA ALA A 62 11.67 -6.54 -8.39
C ALA A 62 11.95 -5.02 -8.31
N ASP A 63 10.94 -4.16 -8.50
CA ASP A 63 11.04 -2.69 -8.52
C ASP A 63 10.91 -2.07 -7.11
N VAL A 64 10.23 -2.79 -6.20
CA VAL A 64 10.03 -2.44 -4.78
C VAL A 64 11.34 -2.19 -4.00
N GLY A 65 12.46 -2.70 -4.50
CA GLY A 65 13.79 -2.52 -3.90
C GLY A 65 13.99 -3.36 -2.63
N GLY A 66 14.81 -2.85 -1.73
CA GLY A 66 15.14 -3.53 -0.47
C GLY A 66 14.06 -3.35 0.60
N ILE A 67 13.81 -4.42 1.36
CA ILE A 67 12.86 -4.46 2.47
C ILE A 67 13.58 -4.86 3.76
N CYS A 68 13.33 -4.15 4.87
CA CYS A 68 13.70 -4.61 6.21
C CYS A 68 12.47 -5.12 6.96
N VAL A 69 12.56 -6.31 7.54
CA VAL A 69 11.50 -6.91 8.35
C VAL A 69 11.85 -6.83 9.83
N TYR A 70 11.00 -6.19 10.61
CA TYR A 70 11.16 -6.00 12.05
C TYR A 70 10.06 -6.75 12.81
N ASN A 71 10.45 -7.65 13.71
CA ASN A 71 9.52 -8.26 14.65
C ASN A 71 9.29 -7.32 15.84
N VAL A 72 8.07 -6.81 15.98
CA VAL A 72 7.65 -5.96 17.11
C VAL A 72 6.82 -6.72 18.15
N GLY A 73 6.38 -7.94 17.82
CA GLY A 73 5.65 -8.84 18.71
C GLY A 73 6.57 -9.72 19.57
N THR A 74 5.97 -10.70 20.25
CA THR A 74 6.66 -11.63 21.15
C THR A 74 6.96 -13.00 20.51
N ILE A 75 6.37 -13.32 19.35
CA ILE A 75 6.61 -14.60 18.66
C ILE A 75 8.03 -14.63 18.07
N ALA A 76 8.86 -15.54 18.57
CA ALA A 76 10.19 -15.79 18.03
C ALA A 76 10.13 -16.30 16.58
N GLY A 77 11.04 -15.83 15.73
CA GLY A 77 11.13 -16.24 14.32
C GLY A 77 10.09 -15.64 13.37
N LEU A 78 9.16 -14.79 13.84
CA LEU A 78 8.12 -14.20 12.99
C LEU A 78 8.68 -13.36 11.82
N ALA A 79 9.71 -12.54 12.07
CA ALA A 79 10.39 -11.79 11.02
C ALA A 79 11.10 -12.69 10.00
N ALA A 80 11.69 -13.82 10.42
CA ALA A 80 12.32 -14.78 9.51
C ALA A 80 11.29 -15.51 8.63
N LYS A 81 10.12 -15.86 9.20
CA LYS A 81 8.99 -16.44 8.45
C LYS A 81 8.44 -15.44 7.42
N THR A 82 8.26 -14.19 7.82
CA THR A 82 7.79 -13.11 6.92
C THR A 82 8.81 -12.81 5.83
N SER A 83 10.10 -12.73 6.17
CA SER A 83 11.19 -12.59 5.20
C SER A 83 11.17 -13.72 4.16
N THR A 84 11.03 -14.97 4.61
CA THR A 84 10.90 -16.13 3.72
C THR A 84 9.69 -16.00 2.78
N ALA A 85 8.53 -15.53 3.29
CA ALA A 85 7.34 -15.32 2.47
C ALA A 85 7.55 -14.22 1.41
N LEU A 86 8.19 -13.10 1.78
CA LEU A 86 8.51 -12.01 0.87
C LEU A 86 9.53 -12.44 -0.20
N THR A 87 10.60 -13.15 0.17
CA THR A 87 11.57 -13.68 -0.81
C THR A 87 10.93 -14.69 -1.75
N ASN A 88 10.03 -15.56 -1.27
CA ASN A 88 9.27 -16.48 -2.12
C ASN A 88 8.29 -15.77 -3.07
N ALA A 89 7.81 -14.58 -2.70
CA ALA A 89 7.01 -13.71 -3.56
C ALA A 89 7.85 -12.82 -4.51
N GLY A 90 9.18 -12.95 -4.49
CA GLY A 90 10.11 -12.27 -5.39
C GLY A 90 10.71 -10.96 -4.86
N PHE A 91 10.42 -10.56 -3.62
CA PHE A 91 10.96 -9.33 -3.03
C PHE A 91 12.36 -9.53 -2.44
N THR A 92 13.17 -8.46 -2.41
CA THR A 92 14.50 -8.49 -1.80
C THR A 92 14.43 -8.04 -0.34
N VAL A 93 14.67 -8.97 0.60
CA VAL A 93 14.78 -8.66 2.03
C VAL A 93 16.24 -8.46 2.42
N GLU A 94 16.58 -7.27 2.92
CA GLU A 94 17.96 -6.89 3.27
C GLU A 94 18.28 -7.08 4.76
N ALA A 95 17.28 -6.99 5.64
CA ALA A 95 17.47 -7.17 7.09
C ALA A 95 16.26 -7.84 7.75
N THR A 96 16.55 -8.65 8.78
CA THR A 96 15.55 -9.20 9.69
C THR A 96 16.01 -9.02 11.13
N GLU A 97 15.30 -8.21 11.92
CA GLU A 97 15.67 -7.90 13.31
C GLU A 97 14.42 -7.88 14.22
N ASN A 98 14.62 -7.77 15.53
CA ASN A 98 13.55 -7.42 16.47
C ASN A 98 13.58 -5.90 16.77
N TYR A 99 12.42 -5.27 16.94
CA TYR A 99 12.30 -3.85 17.25
C TYR A 99 11.19 -3.61 18.29
N GLN A 100 11.56 -3.11 19.46
CA GLN A 100 10.59 -2.87 20.54
C GLN A 100 9.89 -1.52 20.36
N THR A 101 8.57 -1.57 20.18
CA THR A 101 7.69 -0.39 20.16
C THR A 101 6.38 -0.69 20.88
N ARG A 102 5.69 0.35 21.35
CA ARG A 102 4.35 0.28 21.97
C ARG A 102 3.25 0.87 21.08
N SER A 103 3.63 1.47 19.95
CA SER A 103 2.71 2.23 19.08
C SER A 103 2.15 1.41 17.91
N ILE A 104 2.58 0.16 17.77
CA ILE A 104 2.21 -0.74 16.67
C ILE A 104 1.63 -2.01 17.30
N SER A 105 0.32 -2.19 17.15
CA SER A 105 -0.43 -3.35 17.66
C SER A 105 -0.83 -4.33 16.56
N GLU A 106 -0.68 -3.95 15.29
CA GLU A 106 -1.05 -4.70 14.10
C GLU A 106 0.11 -4.64 13.08
N ASN A 107 0.16 -5.60 12.15
CA ASN A 107 1.18 -5.62 11.09
C ASN A 107 1.13 -4.32 10.28
N THR A 108 2.27 -3.62 10.16
CA THR A 108 2.35 -2.29 9.54
C THR A 108 3.52 -2.21 8.57
N ILE A 109 3.37 -1.53 7.43
CA ILE A 109 4.47 -1.26 6.48
C ILE A 109 4.71 0.23 6.37
N PHE A 110 5.89 0.71 6.82
CA PHE A 110 6.29 2.10 6.61
C PHE A 110 6.93 2.31 5.24
N TYR A 111 6.35 3.20 4.45
CA TYR A 111 6.80 3.56 3.11
C TYR A 111 7.21 5.04 2.99
N GLY A 112 8.12 5.33 2.05
CA GLY A 112 8.50 6.69 1.66
C GLY A 112 7.61 7.27 0.55
N ALA A 113 7.78 8.56 0.24
CA ALA A 113 7.01 9.21 -0.82
C ALA A 113 7.14 8.46 -2.17
N GLY A 114 6.01 8.18 -2.82
CA GLY A 114 5.94 7.42 -4.07
C GLY A 114 6.00 5.88 -3.92
N GLN A 115 6.31 5.35 -2.74
CA GLN A 115 6.43 3.89 -2.50
C GLN A 115 5.10 3.23 -2.06
N GLU A 116 3.97 3.95 -2.09
CA GLU A 116 2.70 3.47 -1.54
C GLU A 116 2.14 2.24 -2.27
N ALA A 117 2.21 2.20 -3.61
CA ALA A 117 1.78 1.03 -4.39
C ALA A 117 2.68 -0.19 -4.10
N ALA A 118 3.99 0.01 -3.97
CA ALA A 118 4.92 -1.02 -3.56
C ALA A 118 4.59 -1.55 -2.16
N ALA A 119 4.28 -0.67 -1.20
CA ALA A 119 3.87 -1.06 0.15
C ALA A 119 2.59 -1.90 0.17
N ARG A 120 1.58 -1.52 -0.64
CA ARG A 120 0.35 -2.32 -0.83
C ARG A 120 0.68 -3.71 -1.41
N LYS A 121 1.58 -3.79 -2.40
CA LYS A 121 2.00 -5.06 -3.02
C LYS A 121 2.75 -5.98 -2.04
N VAL A 122 3.60 -5.40 -1.19
CA VAL A 122 4.29 -6.13 -0.11
C VAL A 122 3.28 -6.62 0.93
N ALA A 123 2.29 -5.79 1.31
CA ALA A 123 1.25 -6.16 2.28
C ALA A 123 0.46 -7.42 1.90
N GLU A 124 0.14 -7.60 0.61
CA GLU A 124 -0.52 -8.82 0.08
C GLU A 124 0.33 -10.08 0.29
N SER A 125 1.65 -9.93 0.44
CA SER A 125 2.63 -11.02 0.56
C SER A 125 3.13 -11.23 2.00
N VAL A 126 2.73 -10.38 2.95
CA VAL A 126 2.99 -10.56 4.38
C VAL A 126 1.98 -11.57 4.95
N PRO A 127 2.42 -12.63 5.65
CA PRO A 127 1.50 -13.58 6.27
C PRO A 127 0.71 -12.91 7.40
N GLY A 128 -0.62 -12.92 7.28
CA GLY A 128 -1.53 -12.16 8.15
C GLY A 128 -1.89 -10.77 7.60
N GLY A 129 -1.37 -10.38 6.44
CA GLY A 129 -1.53 -9.04 5.89
C GLY A 129 -0.72 -7.99 6.65
N ALA A 130 -0.73 -6.75 6.15
CA ALA A 130 -0.19 -5.58 6.84
C ALA A 130 -0.82 -4.28 6.33
N ALA A 131 -0.96 -3.27 7.20
CA ALA A 131 -1.45 -1.96 6.83
C ALA A 131 -0.31 -1.07 6.28
N PRO A 132 -0.39 -0.52 5.05
CA PRO A 132 0.53 0.52 4.60
C PRO A 132 0.34 1.78 5.45
N SER A 133 1.43 2.37 5.93
CA SER A 133 1.43 3.64 6.66
C SER A 133 2.61 4.52 6.21
N GLU A 134 2.42 5.84 6.15
CA GLU A 134 3.52 6.77 5.86
C GLU A 134 4.61 6.64 6.92
N ARG A 135 5.89 6.67 6.51
CA ARG A 135 7.01 6.58 7.46
C ARG A 135 7.03 7.76 8.43
N PRO A 136 6.94 7.54 9.75
CA PRO A 136 7.12 8.62 10.73
C PRO A 136 8.55 9.17 10.66
N ALA A 137 8.73 10.48 10.71
CA ALA A 137 10.06 11.11 10.70
C ALA A 137 10.96 10.69 11.89
N ALA A 138 10.37 10.20 12.98
CA ALA A 138 11.09 9.62 14.12
C ALA A 138 11.63 8.20 13.85
N PHE A 139 11.20 7.53 12.78
CA PHE A 139 11.65 6.19 12.42
C PHE A 139 12.88 6.25 11.51
N THR A 140 14.06 6.08 12.10
CA THR A 140 15.38 6.22 11.44
C THR A 140 16.04 4.91 11.04
N LYS A 141 15.36 3.76 11.22
CA LYS A 141 15.85 2.45 10.80
C LYS A 141 15.53 2.22 9.32
N CYS A 142 16.39 1.48 8.62
CA CYS A 142 16.22 1.11 7.22
C CYS A 142 15.86 2.32 6.30
N PRO A 143 16.78 3.31 6.17
CA PRO A 143 16.53 4.52 5.40
C PRO A 143 16.23 4.21 3.93
N ASP A 144 15.34 5.00 3.31
CA ASP A 144 14.95 4.94 1.89
C ASP A 144 14.38 3.61 1.35
N LYS A 145 14.31 2.57 2.19
CA LYS A 145 13.84 1.21 1.91
C LYS A 145 12.49 0.94 2.58
N LEU A 146 11.75 -0.10 2.17
CA LEU A 146 10.47 -0.45 2.79
C LEU A 146 10.68 -1.16 4.13
N VAL A 147 9.80 -0.89 5.10
CA VAL A 147 9.95 -1.38 6.47
C VAL A 147 8.68 -2.12 6.87
N VAL A 148 8.79 -3.44 7.04
CA VAL A 148 7.66 -4.30 7.43
C VAL A 148 7.78 -4.61 8.92
N LEU A 149 6.89 -4.04 9.73
CA LEU A 149 6.79 -4.29 11.16
C LEU A 149 5.73 -5.37 11.38
N VAL A 150 6.16 -6.56 11.77
CA VAL A 150 5.26 -7.68 12.06
C VAL A 150 5.10 -7.88 13.56
N THR A 151 3.85 -8.08 13.97
CA THR A 151 3.46 -8.52 15.30
C THR A 151 2.59 -9.77 15.17
N SER A 152 2.54 -10.53 16.25
CA SER A 152 1.56 -11.60 16.39
C SER A 152 0.21 -11.01 16.79
N GLU A 153 -0.82 -11.30 16.01
CA GLU A 153 -2.22 -11.26 16.47
C GLU A 153 -2.46 -12.35 17.53
#